data_AF-A0A2V9D464-F1
#
_entry.id   AF-A0A2V9D464-F1
#
_cell.length_a   1.000
_cell.length_b   1.000
_cell.length_c   1.000
_cell.angle_alpha   90.00
_cell.angle_beta   90.00
_cell.angle_gamma   90.00
#
_symmetry.space_group_name_H-M   'P 1'
#
loop_
_entity.id
_entity.type
_entity.pdbx_description
1 polymer ?
#
loop_
_entity_poly.entity_id
_entity_poly.type
_entity_poly.pdbx_seq_one_letter_code
_entity_poly.pdbx_strand_id
1 'polypeptide(L)'
;MGPPNALKPTQISYAASLANVKGKDGEIFRICLPWQLLQLAVTAILAVLLVFFWKLSAVSGPSLDFQTHLAALEANGLLVRVDRPINKDTELHPLVRWQFLGGIPEDERRAFLFTNVVDSQGRHYDIPVAVGALAASAKIYALGIGRAVDEIGAAWTHAIANPIPPVVIGSPCCQEVIISGDDLRCPNGGLARLPIPISTPGFDSAPYLTATLCITCDPETGVRNMGTYRGALKKSDRLGVRMSARIGGAGGYLHWQKYRARSEPMPCAIVIGCAPAVIFTGPQKLAINQDEMGVAGALAGRPIRTAKCVTLDLEVPADAEIVIEGVIDTDLLEPEGPFGESNGYVALEDYNMSMQVTAITHRRSPVFVSIISQVTPSESSMIKKVAYEPMFLAHLREHLSIKGIGRVVLHEPLSNVRPLIFLQFANDAPRTEVWRGLQGAAALRADCGKIVIAVSEDIDPSNTDAVLWSLAYRSNPQNDVHIEPYRSIGHAPKSGAQTLDSTMLIDATLKYPMPPLALPKREFMEAALEIWKQLDLPALRVQQPWHGYSLGDWSEAWDAFACNAVAGEWQKNGLNTFPRRRGGLTPETPVRKVEGQPK
;
A
#
# COMPACT_ATOMS: atom_id res chain seq x y z
N MET A 1 -36.79 -67.73 -19.96
CA MET A 1 -38.10 -67.45 -20.60
C MET A 1 -38.59 -66.10 -20.10
N GLY A 2 -39.13 -65.29 -21.00
CA GLY A 2 -39.43 -63.86 -20.82
C GLY A 2 -40.55 -63.49 -19.84
N PRO A 3 -40.91 -62.19 -19.80
CA PRO A 3 -41.39 -61.43 -18.62
C PRO A 3 -42.92 -61.34 -18.50
N PRO A 4 -43.45 -60.67 -17.46
CA PRO A 4 -44.25 -59.44 -17.65
C PRO A 4 -44.10 -58.45 -16.45
N ASN A 5 -44.55 -57.18 -16.41
CA ASN A 5 -45.20 -56.23 -17.32
C ASN A 5 -45.05 -54.82 -16.68
N ALA A 6 -45.02 -53.80 -17.52
CA ALA A 6 -45.02 -52.38 -17.14
C ALA A 6 -46.40 -51.91 -16.63
N LEU A 7 -46.40 -51.03 -15.62
CA LEU A 7 -47.57 -50.25 -15.16
C LEU A 7 -47.44 -48.79 -15.59
N LYS A 8 -48.56 -48.24 -16.08
CA LYS A 8 -48.75 -46.88 -16.63
C LYS A 8 -48.77 -45.80 -15.53
N PRO A 9 -48.44 -44.54 -15.84
CA PRO A 9 -48.58 -43.42 -14.89
C PRO A 9 -50.01 -42.86 -14.87
N THR A 10 -50.56 -42.72 -13.66
CA THR A 10 -51.78 -41.95 -13.34
C THR A 10 -51.53 -40.44 -13.43
N GLN A 11 -52.44 -39.74 -14.11
CA GLN A 11 -52.46 -38.27 -14.20
C GLN A 11 -52.58 -37.63 -12.80
N ILE A 12 -51.61 -36.79 -12.45
CA ILE A 12 -51.73 -35.83 -11.33
C ILE A 12 -52.23 -34.52 -11.93
N SER A 13 -53.44 -34.13 -11.54
CA SER A 13 -54.04 -32.82 -11.79
C SER A 13 -53.26 -31.75 -11.02
N TYR A 14 -52.64 -30.81 -11.73
CA TYR A 14 -52.02 -29.61 -11.14
C TYR A 14 -53.10 -28.55 -10.93
N ALA A 15 -53.50 -28.34 -9.67
CA ALA A 15 -54.33 -27.21 -9.27
C ALA A 15 -53.49 -25.91 -9.28
N ALA A 16 -53.91 -24.91 -10.05
CA ALA A 16 -53.32 -23.58 -10.05
C ALA A 16 -53.65 -22.85 -8.73
N SER A 17 -52.65 -22.28 -8.04
CA SER A 17 -52.88 -21.42 -6.87
C SER A 17 -53.34 -20.03 -7.32
N LEU A 18 -54.55 -19.63 -6.93
CA LEU A 18 -55.10 -18.29 -7.19
C LEU A 18 -54.69 -17.33 -6.08
N ALA A 19 -54.04 -16.22 -6.43
CA ALA A 19 -53.86 -15.07 -5.54
C ALA A 19 -54.88 -13.97 -5.90
N ASN A 20 -55.68 -13.54 -4.92
CA ASN A 20 -56.61 -12.41 -5.08
C ASN A 20 -55.92 -11.12 -4.64
N VAL A 21 -55.84 -10.12 -5.52
CA VAL A 21 -55.37 -8.77 -5.18
C VAL A 21 -56.56 -7.81 -5.23
N LYS A 22 -56.74 -7.03 -4.15
CA LYS A 22 -57.87 -6.11 -3.98
C LYS A 22 -57.48 -4.70 -4.41
N GLY A 23 -58.14 -4.17 -5.45
CA GLY A 23 -57.93 -2.80 -5.92
C GLY A 23 -58.62 -1.76 -5.03
N LYS A 24 -58.19 -0.48 -5.14
CA LYS A 24 -58.69 0.64 -4.31
C LYS A 24 -60.18 0.95 -4.45
N ASP A 25 -60.85 0.45 -5.50
CA ASP A 25 -62.31 0.63 -5.71
C ASP A 25 -63.12 -0.66 -5.53
N GLY A 26 -62.55 -1.69 -4.89
CA GLY A 26 -63.29 -2.89 -4.47
C GLY A 26 -63.44 -4.01 -5.51
N GLU A 27 -62.88 -3.86 -6.72
CA GLU A 27 -62.81 -4.95 -7.70
C GLU A 27 -61.66 -5.94 -7.39
N ILE A 28 -61.92 -7.24 -7.59
CA ILE A 28 -60.97 -8.34 -7.39
C ILE A 28 -60.43 -8.79 -8.75
N PHE A 29 -59.13 -8.61 -8.98
CA PHE A 29 -58.46 -9.12 -10.18
C PHE A 29 -57.84 -10.49 -9.91
N ARG A 30 -58.09 -11.46 -10.79
CA ARG A 30 -57.43 -12.78 -10.79
C ARG A 30 -56.22 -12.75 -11.71
N ILE A 31 -55.02 -12.81 -11.14
CA ILE A 31 -53.78 -12.92 -11.91
C ILE A 31 -53.36 -14.39 -11.91
N CYS A 32 -53.29 -15.00 -13.09
CA CYS A 32 -52.79 -16.35 -13.28
C CYS A 32 -51.33 -16.27 -13.76
N LEU A 33 -50.37 -16.45 -12.84
CA LEU A 33 -48.95 -16.52 -13.18
C LEU A 33 -48.57 -17.98 -13.47
N PRO A 34 -48.04 -18.32 -14.66
CA PRO A 34 -47.60 -19.68 -14.94
C PRO A 34 -46.43 -20.07 -14.03
N TRP A 35 -46.51 -21.28 -13.46
CA TRP A 35 -45.53 -21.85 -12.52
C TRP A 35 -44.06 -21.75 -12.98
N GLN A 36 -43.84 -21.77 -14.30
CA GLN A 36 -42.52 -21.61 -14.91
C GLN A 36 -41.88 -20.23 -14.67
N LEU A 37 -42.69 -19.15 -14.64
CA LEU A 37 -42.19 -17.80 -14.33
C LEU A 37 -41.84 -17.66 -12.84
N LEU A 38 -42.57 -18.35 -11.97
CA LEU A 38 -42.26 -18.38 -10.53
C LEU A 38 -40.93 -19.12 -10.28
N GLN A 39 -40.69 -20.23 -10.98
CA GLN A 39 -39.40 -20.94 -10.91
C GLN A 39 -38.24 -20.09 -11.42
N LEU A 40 -38.40 -19.37 -12.54
CA LEU A 40 -37.36 -18.47 -13.06
C LEU A 40 -37.06 -17.33 -12.09
N ALA A 41 -38.08 -16.70 -11.49
CA ALA A 41 -37.90 -15.64 -10.51
C ALA A 41 -37.21 -16.14 -9.23
N VAL A 42 -37.59 -17.31 -8.71
CA VAL A 42 -36.95 -17.91 -7.53
C VAL A 42 -35.49 -18.30 -7.83
N THR A 43 -35.21 -18.82 -9.03
CA THR A 43 -33.84 -19.17 -9.46
C THR A 43 -32.98 -17.91 -9.62
N ALA A 44 -33.52 -16.83 -10.18
CA ALA A 44 -32.83 -15.55 -10.30
C ALA A 44 -32.58 -14.89 -8.93
N ILE A 45 -33.55 -14.94 -8.01
CA ILE A 45 -33.40 -14.43 -6.65
C ILE A 45 -32.38 -15.27 -5.88
N LEU A 46 -32.39 -16.59 -6.02
CA LEU A 46 -31.37 -17.47 -5.42
C LEU A 46 -29.99 -17.22 -6.01
N ALA A 47 -29.87 -16.99 -7.32
CA ALA A 47 -28.60 -16.65 -7.97
C ALA A 47 -28.08 -15.27 -7.53
N VAL A 48 -28.96 -14.27 -7.41
CA VAL A 48 -28.60 -12.95 -6.87
C VAL A 48 -28.20 -13.07 -5.41
N LEU A 49 -28.95 -13.82 -4.58
CA LEU A 49 -28.61 -14.07 -3.19
C LEU A 49 -27.31 -14.89 -3.06
N LEU A 50 -27.04 -15.86 -3.92
CA LEU A 50 -25.76 -16.60 -3.96
C LEU A 50 -24.60 -15.69 -4.35
N VAL A 51 -24.79 -14.80 -5.32
CA VAL A 51 -23.78 -13.78 -5.68
C VAL A 51 -23.62 -12.74 -4.57
N PHE A 52 -24.69 -12.37 -3.87
CA PHE A 52 -24.68 -11.43 -2.74
C PHE A 52 -24.02 -12.07 -1.51
N PHE A 53 -24.31 -13.34 -1.21
CA PHE A 53 -23.66 -14.12 -0.15
C PHE A 53 -22.21 -14.45 -0.49
N TRP A 54 -21.87 -14.71 -1.75
CA TRP A 54 -20.48 -14.87 -2.19
C TRP A 54 -19.69 -13.56 -2.05
N LYS A 55 -20.29 -12.41 -2.41
CA LYS A 55 -19.70 -11.09 -2.17
C LYS A 55 -19.61 -10.71 -0.69
N LEU A 56 -20.55 -11.13 0.16
CA LEU A 56 -20.52 -10.91 1.61
C LEU A 56 -19.60 -11.89 2.36
N SER A 57 -19.19 -13.00 1.73
CA SER A 57 -18.31 -14.02 2.33
C SER A 57 -16.85 -13.92 1.88
N ALA A 58 -16.47 -12.91 1.08
CA ALA A 58 -15.18 -12.83 0.41
C ALA A 58 -14.09 -12.05 1.17
N VAL A 59 -14.19 -11.91 2.50
CA VAL A 59 -12.97 -11.76 3.30
C VAL A 59 -12.68 -13.13 3.91
N SER A 60 -12.15 -14.02 3.06
CA SER A 60 -11.43 -15.19 3.56
C SER A 60 -10.39 -14.69 4.56
N GLY A 61 -10.26 -15.34 5.71
CA GLY A 61 -9.26 -14.97 6.72
C GLY A 61 -7.85 -14.88 6.12
N PRO A 62 -6.89 -14.27 6.86
CA PRO A 62 -5.53 -14.02 6.37
C PRO A 62 -4.89 -15.30 5.81
N SER A 63 -4.17 -15.15 4.69
CA SER A 63 -3.42 -16.24 4.10
C SER A 63 -2.26 -16.62 5.02
N LEU A 64 -2.18 -17.89 5.43
CA LEU A 64 -1.19 -18.38 6.38
C LEU A 64 0.08 -18.94 5.74
N ASP A 65 0.12 -18.98 4.41
CA ASP A 65 1.28 -19.32 3.61
C ASP A 65 1.23 -18.54 2.30
N PHE A 66 2.36 -18.52 1.59
CA PHE A 66 2.50 -17.71 0.39
C PHE A 66 1.73 -18.28 -0.81
N GLN A 67 1.59 -19.60 -0.94
CA GLN A 67 0.90 -20.22 -2.07
C GLN A 67 -0.62 -20.04 -1.97
N THR A 68 -1.18 -20.13 -0.77
CA THR A 68 -2.59 -19.78 -0.51
C THR A 68 -2.85 -18.31 -0.88
N HIS A 69 -1.92 -17.42 -0.55
CA HIS A 69 -2.02 -16.00 -0.93
C HIS A 69 -2.01 -15.80 -2.46
N LEU A 70 -1.10 -16.45 -3.18
CA LEU A 70 -1.08 -16.40 -4.66
C LEU A 70 -2.39 -16.92 -5.28
N ALA A 71 -2.93 -18.01 -4.75
CA ALA A 71 -4.22 -18.56 -5.19
C ALA A 71 -5.37 -17.56 -4.93
N ALA A 72 -5.37 -16.88 -3.78
CA ALA A 72 -6.35 -15.85 -3.48
C ALA A 72 -6.22 -14.65 -4.44
N LEU A 73 -5.00 -14.21 -4.75
CA LEU A 73 -4.77 -13.14 -5.72
C LEU A 73 -5.29 -13.51 -7.11
N GLU A 74 -5.01 -14.74 -7.57
CA GLU A 74 -5.50 -15.24 -8.84
C GLU A 74 -7.03 -15.31 -8.88
N ALA A 75 -7.67 -15.85 -7.84
CA ALA A 75 -9.13 -15.93 -7.73
C ALA A 75 -9.82 -14.56 -7.75
N ASN A 76 -9.12 -13.51 -7.33
CA ASN A 76 -9.62 -12.12 -7.33
C ASN A 76 -9.19 -11.31 -8.55
N GLY A 77 -8.55 -11.94 -9.56
CA GLY A 77 -8.05 -11.24 -10.75
C GLY A 77 -6.93 -10.24 -10.47
N LEU A 78 -6.23 -10.40 -9.35
CA LEU A 78 -5.12 -9.55 -8.89
C LEU A 78 -3.73 -10.12 -9.26
N LEU A 79 -3.69 -11.28 -9.93
CA LEU A 79 -2.45 -11.94 -10.38
C LEU A 79 -2.49 -12.20 -11.88
N VAL A 80 -1.36 -11.94 -12.54
CA VAL A 80 -1.10 -12.27 -13.95
C VAL A 80 -0.05 -13.38 -14.00
N ARG A 81 -0.37 -14.47 -14.71
CA ARG A 81 0.61 -15.53 -15.03
C ARG A 81 1.34 -15.20 -16.32
N VAL A 82 2.66 -15.38 -16.30
CA VAL A 82 3.55 -15.19 -17.45
C VAL A 82 4.28 -16.49 -17.74
N ASP A 83 3.79 -17.21 -18.74
CA ASP A 83 4.32 -18.53 -19.15
C ASP A 83 5.37 -18.46 -20.27
N ARG A 84 5.53 -17.28 -20.89
CA ARG A 84 6.62 -17.06 -21.84
C ARG A 84 7.97 -17.13 -21.11
N PRO A 85 9.04 -17.61 -21.77
CA PRO A 85 10.39 -17.48 -21.23
C PRO A 85 10.68 -16.03 -20.87
N ILE A 86 11.07 -15.75 -19.62
CA ILE A 86 11.40 -14.41 -19.11
C ILE A 86 12.81 -14.40 -18.54
N ASN A 87 13.63 -13.43 -18.94
CA ASN A 87 14.98 -13.30 -18.39
C ASN A 87 14.94 -12.58 -17.03
N LYS A 88 15.38 -13.26 -15.96
CA LYS A 88 15.43 -12.71 -14.59
C LYS A 88 16.42 -11.56 -14.41
N ASP A 89 17.45 -11.49 -15.27
CA ASP A 89 18.52 -10.50 -15.17
C ASP A 89 18.18 -9.19 -15.91
N THR A 90 17.32 -9.25 -16.94
CA THR A 90 17.10 -8.12 -17.86
C THR A 90 15.64 -7.75 -18.09
N GLU A 91 14.68 -8.68 -17.94
CA GLU A 91 13.29 -8.45 -18.34
C GLU A 91 12.31 -8.45 -17.17
N LEU A 92 12.51 -9.34 -16.18
CA LEU A 92 11.51 -9.67 -15.16
C LEU A 92 11.08 -8.45 -14.33
N HIS A 93 12.03 -7.77 -13.66
CA HIS A 93 11.70 -6.55 -12.90
C HIS A 93 11.29 -5.38 -13.79
N PRO A 94 11.99 -5.07 -14.91
CA PRO A 94 11.57 -4.01 -15.83
C PRO A 94 10.13 -4.16 -16.36
N LEU A 95 9.68 -5.38 -16.65
CA LEU A 95 8.29 -5.63 -17.06
C LEU A 95 7.30 -5.22 -15.96
N VAL A 96 7.52 -5.72 -14.74
CA VAL A 96 6.65 -5.41 -13.58
C VAL A 96 6.73 -3.92 -13.23
N ARG A 97 7.88 -3.29 -13.44
CA ARG A 97 8.11 -1.87 -13.17
C ARG A 97 7.20 -0.94 -13.97
N TRP A 98 6.79 -1.33 -15.19
CA TRP A 98 5.90 -0.52 -16.02
C TRP A 98 4.54 -0.24 -15.37
N GLN A 99 4.03 -1.09 -14.49
CA GLN A 99 2.76 -0.81 -13.81
C GLN A 99 2.86 0.35 -12.80
N PHE A 100 4.06 0.65 -12.32
CA PHE A 100 4.33 1.76 -11.39
C PHE A 100 4.62 3.07 -12.13
N LEU A 101 5.18 3.00 -13.34
CA LEU A 101 5.60 4.16 -14.13
C LEU A 101 4.71 4.49 -15.34
N GLY A 102 3.94 3.52 -15.84
CA GLY A 102 3.17 3.58 -17.09
C GLY A 102 1.80 4.25 -16.98
N GLY A 103 1.49 4.88 -15.86
CA GLY A 103 0.28 5.70 -15.70
C GLY A 103 -1.02 4.94 -15.41
N ILE A 104 -0.99 3.61 -15.25
CA ILE A 104 -2.19 2.87 -14.83
C ILE A 104 -2.61 3.23 -13.39
N PRO A 105 -3.92 3.20 -13.07
CA PRO A 105 -4.41 3.38 -11.70
C PRO A 105 -3.79 2.37 -10.73
N GLU A 106 -3.57 2.79 -9.47
CA GLU A 106 -2.99 1.94 -8.44
C GLU A 106 -3.77 0.63 -8.27
N ASP A 107 -5.10 0.69 -8.33
CA ASP A 107 -5.96 -0.46 -8.08
C ASP A 107 -6.11 -1.40 -9.29
N GLU A 108 -5.57 -1.00 -10.43
CA GLU A 108 -5.36 -1.82 -11.63
C GLU A 108 -4.00 -2.52 -11.64
N ARG A 109 -3.09 -2.19 -10.70
CA ARG A 109 -1.83 -2.91 -10.51
C ARG A 109 -2.08 -4.36 -10.11
N ARG A 110 -1.19 -5.25 -10.55
CA ARG A 110 -1.28 -6.71 -10.40
C ARG A 110 0.03 -7.30 -9.89
N ALA A 111 -0.10 -8.41 -9.19
CA ALA A 111 0.99 -9.34 -8.96
C ALA A 111 1.32 -10.08 -10.26
N PHE A 112 2.59 -10.46 -10.43
CA PHE A 112 3.07 -11.24 -11.57
C PHE A 112 3.66 -12.54 -11.05
N LEU A 113 3.24 -13.67 -11.64
CA LEU A 113 3.83 -14.99 -11.42
C LEU A 113 4.47 -15.47 -12.72
N PHE A 114 5.79 -15.53 -12.72
CA PHE A 114 6.60 -16.00 -13.84
C PHE A 114 6.89 -17.48 -13.68
N THR A 115 6.39 -18.31 -14.59
CA THR A 115 6.48 -19.78 -14.50
C THR A 115 7.61 -20.36 -15.35
N ASN A 116 8.17 -19.57 -16.28
CA ASN A 116 9.22 -19.99 -17.20
C ASN A 116 10.40 -19.00 -17.13
N VAL A 117 11.23 -19.15 -16.10
CA VAL A 117 12.32 -18.22 -15.80
C VAL A 117 13.63 -18.71 -16.40
N VAL A 118 14.30 -17.81 -17.13
CA VAL A 118 15.64 -18.01 -17.68
C VAL A 118 16.60 -16.91 -17.22
N ASP A 119 17.90 -17.10 -17.42
CA ASP A 119 18.90 -16.04 -17.25
C ASP A 119 19.58 -15.64 -18.57
N SER A 120 20.49 -14.68 -18.50
CA SER A 120 21.19 -14.15 -19.68
C SER A 120 22.15 -15.15 -20.33
N GLN A 121 22.45 -16.27 -19.67
CA GLN A 121 23.24 -17.36 -20.23
C GLN A 121 22.34 -18.47 -20.81
N GLY A 122 21.01 -18.27 -20.82
CA GLY A 122 20.04 -19.24 -21.34
C GLY A 122 19.76 -20.40 -20.38
N ARG A 123 20.18 -20.32 -19.11
CA ARG A 123 19.87 -21.35 -18.13
C ARG A 123 18.40 -21.25 -17.71
N HIS A 124 17.76 -22.40 -17.57
CA HIS A 124 16.39 -22.53 -17.05
C HIS A 124 16.38 -22.76 -15.54
N TYR A 125 15.33 -22.24 -14.88
CA TYR A 125 15.08 -22.40 -13.46
C TYR A 125 13.72 -23.07 -13.25
N ASP A 126 13.68 -24.11 -12.41
CA ASP A 126 12.45 -24.85 -12.08
C ASP A 126 11.56 -24.14 -11.03
N ILE A 127 12.01 -22.99 -10.53
CA ILE A 127 11.36 -22.24 -9.46
C ILE A 127 10.66 -21.03 -10.09
N PRO A 128 9.32 -20.92 -10.02
CA PRO A 128 8.62 -19.72 -10.47
C PRO A 128 8.96 -18.52 -9.58
N VAL A 129 8.86 -17.32 -10.15
CA VAL A 129 9.14 -16.06 -9.44
C VAL A 129 7.87 -15.22 -9.34
N ALA A 130 7.55 -14.76 -8.13
CA ALA A 130 6.45 -13.83 -7.86
C ALA A 130 6.98 -12.42 -7.55
N VAL A 131 6.41 -11.40 -8.19
CA VAL A 131 6.73 -9.98 -7.95
C VAL A 131 5.44 -9.16 -7.89
N GLY A 132 5.35 -8.16 -7.00
CA GLY A 132 4.12 -7.40 -6.80
C GLY A 132 3.06 -8.14 -5.97
N ALA A 133 3.37 -9.35 -5.50
CA ALA A 133 2.43 -10.22 -4.80
C ALA A 133 2.14 -9.79 -3.36
N LEU A 134 2.96 -8.93 -2.75
CA LEU A 134 2.76 -8.50 -1.37
C LEU A 134 1.98 -7.19 -1.30
N ALA A 135 2.28 -6.22 -2.17
CA ALA A 135 1.61 -4.93 -2.15
C ALA A 135 1.81 -4.09 -3.43
N ALA A 136 1.64 -4.65 -4.64
CA ALA A 136 1.61 -3.76 -5.83
C ALA A 136 0.46 -2.74 -5.76
N SER A 137 -0.58 -3.00 -4.97
CA SER A 137 -1.66 -2.08 -4.61
C SER A 137 -2.13 -2.30 -3.16
N ALA A 138 -2.86 -1.34 -2.60
CA ALA A 138 -3.50 -1.50 -1.29
C ALA A 138 -4.47 -2.71 -1.25
N LYS A 139 -5.12 -3.05 -2.37
CA LYS A 139 -6.00 -4.23 -2.49
C LYS A 139 -5.24 -5.55 -2.30
N ILE A 140 -4.04 -5.66 -2.86
CA ILE A 140 -3.17 -6.85 -2.71
C ILE A 140 -2.72 -7.01 -1.26
N TYR A 141 -2.31 -5.90 -0.63
CA TYR A 141 -1.95 -5.89 0.79
C TYR A 141 -3.12 -6.33 1.68
N ALA A 142 -4.29 -5.71 1.47
CA ALA A 142 -5.54 -5.99 2.18
C ALA A 142 -5.93 -7.47 2.09
N LEU A 143 -5.82 -8.07 0.91
CA LEU A 143 -6.08 -9.50 0.72
C LEU A 143 -5.10 -10.38 1.52
N GLY A 144 -3.81 -10.02 1.54
CA GLY A 144 -2.79 -10.79 2.25
C GLY A 144 -2.99 -10.81 3.77
N ILE A 145 -3.42 -9.70 4.34
CA ILE A 145 -3.72 -9.59 5.78
C ILE A 145 -5.17 -9.99 6.13
N GLY A 146 -6.02 -10.23 5.13
CA GLY A 146 -7.43 -10.59 5.31
C GLY A 146 -8.25 -9.48 5.98
N ARG A 147 -7.99 -8.21 5.65
CA ARG A 147 -8.70 -7.03 6.19
C ARG A 147 -8.99 -6.01 5.10
N ALA A 148 -10.05 -5.25 5.26
CA ALA A 148 -10.31 -4.11 4.38
C ALA A 148 -9.22 -3.03 4.54
N VAL A 149 -9.00 -2.20 3.52
CA VAL A 149 -7.91 -1.21 3.50
C VAL A 149 -8.02 -0.21 4.66
N ASP A 150 -9.23 0.21 4.99
CA ASP A 150 -9.56 1.11 6.10
C ASP A 150 -9.41 0.47 7.48
N GLU A 151 -9.40 -0.87 7.56
CA GLU A 151 -9.20 -1.62 8.81
C GLU A 151 -7.73 -1.95 9.11
N ILE A 152 -6.81 -1.75 8.14
CA ILE A 152 -5.38 -2.12 8.29
C ILE A 152 -4.75 -1.46 9.52
N GLY A 153 -4.99 -0.16 9.72
CA GLY A 153 -4.40 0.58 10.84
C GLY A 153 -4.85 0.04 12.21
N ALA A 154 -6.14 -0.27 12.34
CA ALA A 154 -6.71 -0.86 13.55
C ALA A 154 -6.16 -2.28 13.78
N ALA A 155 -6.02 -3.08 12.72
CA ALA A 155 -5.46 -4.43 12.79
C ALA A 155 -4.02 -4.42 13.33
N TRP A 156 -3.16 -3.52 12.83
CA TRP A 156 -1.80 -3.34 13.34
C TRP A 156 -1.77 -2.90 14.81
N THR A 157 -2.58 -1.89 15.15
CA THR A 157 -2.66 -1.38 16.52
C THR A 157 -3.06 -2.48 17.50
N HIS A 158 -4.07 -3.27 17.13
CA HIS A 158 -4.52 -4.42 17.92
C HIS A 158 -3.43 -5.50 18.04
N ALA A 159 -2.78 -5.86 16.93
CA ALA A 159 -1.79 -6.93 16.90
C ALA A 159 -0.52 -6.60 17.70
N ILE A 160 -0.07 -5.34 17.66
CA ILE A 160 1.07 -4.86 18.46
C ILE A 160 0.75 -4.93 19.96
N ALA A 161 -0.49 -4.59 20.34
CA ALA A 161 -0.92 -4.62 21.73
C ALA A 161 -1.23 -6.03 22.26
N ASN A 162 -1.58 -6.98 21.38
CA ASN A 162 -2.06 -8.31 21.74
C ASN A 162 -1.32 -9.43 20.96
N PRO A 163 0.01 -9.56 21.09
CA PRO A 163 0.76 -10.57 20.34
C PRO A 163 0.35 -12.00 20.73
N ILE A 164 0.31 -12.90 19.75
CA ILE A 164 -0.01 -14.33 19.93
C ILE A 164 1.27 -15.15 19.71
N PRO A 165 1.83 -15.79 20.75
CA PRO A 165 3.09 -16.53 20.63
C PRO A 165 3.07 -17.60 19.52
N PRO A 166 4.19 -17.83 18.82
CA PRO A 166 4.28 -18.87 17.80
C PRO A 166 4.26 -20.28 18.42
N VAL A 167 4.04 -21.28 17.57
CA VAL A 167 4.09 -22.70 17.92
C VAL A 167 5.14 -23.42 17.08
N VAL A 168 6.04 -24.16 17.73
CA VAL A 168 7.06 -24.97 17.04
C VAL A 168 6.45 -26.29 16.57
N ILE A 169 6.75 -26.69 15.33
CA ILE A 169 6.31 -27.97 14.75
C ILE A 169 7.51 -28.81 14.29
N GLY A 170 7.33 -30.13 14.25
CA GLY A 170 8.40 -31.08 13.90
C GLY A 170 8.50 -31.49 12.43
N SER A 171 7.55 -31.09 11.58
CA SER A 171 7.55 -31.44 10.14
C SER A 171 7.19 -30.23 9.27
N PRO A 172 8.11 -29.25 9.17
CA PRO A 172 7.86 -28.02 8.42
C PRO A 172 7.96 -28.22 6.92
N CYS A 173 7.08 -27.53 6.17
CA CYS A 173 7.15 -27.53 4.71
C CYS A 173 8.46 -26.92 4.20
N CYS A 174 9.01 -25.92 4.90
CA CYS A 174 10.23 -25.23 4.48
C CYS A 174 11.52 -26.09 4.53
N GLN A 175 11.45 -27.35 4.99
CA GLN A 175 12.59 -28.28 5.09
C GLN A 175 12.36 -29.59 4.34
N GLU A 176 11.42 -29.64 3.39
CA GLU A 176 11.20 -30.84 2.57
C GLU A 176 12.41 -31.17 1.67
N VAL A 177 13.18 -30.16 1.29
CA VAL A 177 14.46 -30.28 0.58
C VAL A 177 15.51 -29.50 1.36
N ILE A 178 16.68 -30.11 1.57
CA ILE A 178 17.80 -29.53 2.32
C ILE A 178 19.05 -29.62 1.43
N ILE A 179 19.70 -28.48 1.21
CA ILE A 179 20.95 -28.35 0.46
C ILE A 179 22.00 -27.82 1.45
N SER A 180 23.05 -28.60 1.73
CA SER A 180 24.08 -28.23 2.71
C SER A 180 25.44 -28.83 2.32
N GLY A 181 26.50 -28.46 3.04
CA GLY A 181 27.85 -29.00 2.79
C GLY A 181 28.34 -28.70 1.36
N ASP A 182 28.81 -29.71 0.65
CA ASP A 182 29.38 -29.56 -0.70
C ASP A 182 28.32 -29.30 -1.77
N ASP A 183 27.05 -29.64 -1.53
CA ASP A 183 25.95 -29.35 -2.47
C ASP A 183 25.65 -27.85 -2.61
N LEU A 184 26.10 -27.03 -1.66
CA LEU A 184 26.06 -25.57 -1.79
C LEU A 184 27.07 -25.04 -2.82
N ARG A 185 28.13 -25.80 -3.09
CA ARG A 185 29.29 -25.36 -3.90
C ARG A 185 29.37 -26.03 -5.25
N CYS A 186 28.53 -27.02 -5.52
CA CYS A 186 28.49 -27.67 -6.82
C CYS A 186 28.09 -26.65 -7.92
N PRO A 187 28.54 -26.84 -9.18
CA PRO A 187 28.14 -25.98 -10.28
C PRO A 187 26.62 -25.87 -10.36
N ASN A 188 26.10 -24.64 -10.46
CA ASN A 188 24.67 -24.34 -10.47
C ASN A 188 23.89 -24.70 -9.18
N GLY A 189 24.58 -25.15 -8.13
CA GLY A 189 24.04 -25.45 -6.80
C GLY A 189 23.97 -24.24 -5.87
N GLY A 190 23.62 -24.48 -4.61
CA GLY A 190 23.46 -23.45 -3.58
C GLY A 190 22.58 -22.28 -4.03
N LEU A 191 23.03 -21.06 -3.75
CA LEU A 191 22.34 -19.82 -4.11
C LEU A 191 22.21 -19.63 -5.63
N ALA A 192 23.14 -20.18 -6.42
CA ALA A 192 23.06 -20.11 -7.88
C ALA A 192 21.88 -20.92 -8.45
N ARG A 193 21.26 -21.81 -7.66
CA ARG A 193 20.02 -22.52 -8.02
C ARG A 193 18.79 -21.62 -7.98
N LEU A 194 18.81 -20.55 -7.21
CA LEU A 194 17.66 -19.69 -7.00
C LEU A 194 17.52 -18.68 -8.15
N PRO A 195 16.30 -18.44 -8.66
CA PRO A 195 16.06 -17.47 -9.74
C PRO A 195 16.05 -16.03 -9.22
N ILE A 196 17.13 -15.61 -8.56
CA ILE A 196 17.25 -14.29 -7.95
C ILE A 196 17.34 -13.24 -9.08
N PRO A 197 16.37 -12.30 -9.17
CA PRO A 197 16.35 -11.31 -10.23
C PRO A 197 17.30 -10.15 -9.96
N ILE A 198 17.61 -9.40 -11.01
CA ILE A 198 18.26 -8.08 -10.92
C ILE A 198 17.17 -7.01 -10.94
N SER A 199 17.19 -6.09 -9.97
CA SER A 199 16.10 -5.12 -9.80
C SER A 199 16.25 -3.91 -10.72
N THR A 200 17.48 -3.44 -10.89
CA THR A 200 17.86 -2.30 -11.72
C THR A 200 18.94 -2.72 -12.74
N PRO A 201 18.58 -3.48 -13.79
CA PRO A 201 19.55 -3.93 -14.79
C PRO A 201 20.37 -2.77 -15.37
N GLY A 202 21.69 -2.92 -15.41
CA GLY A 202 22.63 -1.87 -15.83
C GLY A 202 23.18 -0.99 -14.70
N PHE A 203 22.58 -1.02 -13.50
CA PHE A 203 23.04 -0.26 -12.33
C PHE A 203 23.27 -1.10 -11.08
N ASP A 204 22.50 -2.18 -10.89
CA ASP A 204 22.75 -3.15 -9.83
C ASP A 204 23.97 -4.01 -10.20
N SER A 205 24.89 -4.15 -9.26
CA SER A 205 26.15 -4.92 -9.44
C SER A 205 26.01 -6.43 -9.32
N ALA A 206 24.86 -6.92 -8.85
CA ALA A 206 24.58 -8.33 -8.60
C ALA A 206 23.07 -8.59 -8.65
N PRO A 207 22.63 -9.86 -8.66
CA PRO A 207 21.29 -10.24 -8.22
C PRO A 207 21.12 -10.00 -6.71
N TYR A 208 19.91 -9.60 -6.29
CA TYR A 208 19.63 -9.28 -4.89
C TYR A 208 18.38 -9.98 -4.35
N LEU A 209 18.49 -10.51 -3.13
CA LEU A 209 17.34 -10.86 -2.31
C LEU A 209 16.69 -9.56 -1.81
N THR A 210 15.43 -9.31 -2.15
CA THR A 210 14.73 -8.04 -1.82
C THR A 210 13.53 -8.22 -0.91
N ALA A 211 12.83 -9.35 -1.01
CA ALA A 211 11.64 -9.68 -0.21
C ALA A 211 11.99 -10.55 1.01
N THR A 212 12.99 -10.12 1.78
CA THR A 212 13.56 -10.92 2.87
C THR A 212 12.86 -10.68 4.21
N LEU A 213 12.87 -11.73 5.03
CA LEU A 213 12.90 -11.60 6.48
C LEU A 213 14.21 -12.23 6.99
N CYS A 214 15.15 -11.38 7.39
CA CYS A 214 16.37 -11.78 8.06
C CYS A 214 16.11 -11.93 9.56
N ILE A 215 16.19 -13.16 10.03
CA ILE A 215 15.99 -13.56 11.42
C ILE A 215 17.34 -13.67 12.11
N THR A 216 17.51 -12.92 13.19
CA THR A 216 18.67 -12.98 14.09
C THR A 216 18.16 -12.97 15.53
N CYS A 217 19.02 -13.32 16.49
CA CYS A 217 18.67 -13.39 17.90
C CYS A 217 19.65 -12.58 18.74
N ASP A 218 19.15 -11.85 19.73
CA ASP A 218 19.98 -11.19 20.73
C ASP A 218 20.73 -12.26 21.55
N PRO A 219 22.07 -12.28 21.53
CA PRO A 219 22.84 -13.31 22.22
C PRO A 219 22.82 -13.20 23.75
N GLU A 220 22.25 -12.12 24.31
CA GLU A 220 22.07 -11.93 25.76
C GLU A 220 20.67 -12.32 26.23
N THR A 221 19.65 -11.92 25.48
CA THR A 221 18.24 -12.02 25.93
C THR A 221 17.46 -13.14 25.25
N GLY A 222 17.95 -13.67 24.13
CA GLY A 222 17.22 -14.63 23.31
C GLY A 222 16.08 -14.00 22.48
N VAL A 223 15.93 -12.68 22.48
CA VAL A 223 14.89 -11.99 21.72
C VAL A 223 15.23 -12.01 20.23
N ARG A 224 14.27 -12.47 19.42
CA ARG A 224 14.35 -12.48 17.96
C ARG A 224 14.16 -11.08 17.38
N ASN A 225 14.86 -10.79 16.28
CA ASN A 225 14.54 -9.70 15.36
C ASN A 225 14.22 -10.30 13.99
N MET A 226 13.14 -9.84 13.36
CA MET A 226 12.84 -10.10 11.96
C MET A 226 12.88 -8.81 11.16
N GLY A 227 13.87 -8.66 10.28
CA GLY A 227 14.05 -7.43 9.50
C GLY A 227 14.13 -7.66 7.99
N THR A 228 13.61 -6.74 7.19
CA THR A 228 13.80 -6.76 5.74
C THR A 228 15.10 -6.07 5.36
N TYR A 229 16.10 -6.87 4.95
CA TYR A 229 17.42 -6.41 4.52
C TYR A 229 17.79 -7.04 3.18
N ARG A 230 18.35 -6.24 2.26
CA ARG A 230 18.78 -6.80 0.97
C ARG A 230 20.00 -7.71 1.14
N GLY A 231 20.06 -8.76 0.32
CA GLY A 231 21.19 -9.69 0.26
C GLY A 231 21.77 -9.76 -1.15
N ALA A 232 22.97 -9.24 -1.34
CA ALA A 232 23.71 -9.28 -2.61
C ALA A 232 24.32 -10.67 -2.85
N LEU A 233 24.08 -11.24 -4.03
CA LEU A 233 24.72 -12.50 -4.41
C LEU A 233 26.22 -12.30 -4.62
N LYS A 234 27.06 -13.07 -3.91
CA LYS A 234 28.54 -13.01 -4.05
C LYS A 234 29.12 -14.29 -4.62
N LYS A 235 28.62 -15.43 -4.15
CA LYS A 235 29.00 -16.78 -4.61
C LYS A 235 27.83 -17.73 -4.35
N SER A 236 27.90 -18.97 -4.85
CA SER A 236 26.89 -20.01 -4.56
C SER A 236 26.67 -20.26 -3.07
N ASP A 237 27.64 -19.95 -2.20
CA ASP A 237 27.58 -20.14 -0.75
C ASP A 237 27.83 -18.84 0.05
N ARG A 238 27.77 -17.65 -0.58
CA ARG A 238 28.06 -16.38 0.10
C ARG A 238 27.18 -15.22 -0.36
N LEU A 239 26.76 -14.40 0.61
CA LEU A 239 25.96 -13.18 0.41
C LEU A 239 26.59 -11.97 1.10
N GLY A 240 26.39 -10.78 0.55
CA GLY A 240 26.57 -9.52 1.27
C GLY A 240 25.23 -9.00 1.80
N VAL A 241 25.04 -8.94 3.11
CA VAL A 241 23.77 -8.54 3.74
C VAL A 241 23.83 -7.09 4.22
N ARG A 242 22.91 -6.25 3.74
CA ARG A 242 22.86 -4.81 4.07
C ARG A 242 21.91 -4.54 5.24
N MET A 243 22.44 -4.57 6.46
CA MET A 243 21.73 -4.07 7.66
C MET A 243 22.14 -2.62 7.94
N SER A 244 21.18 -1.71 8.15
CA SER A 244 21.50 -0.29 8.35
C SER A 244 22.20 -0.06 9.70
N ALA A 245 23.44 0.42 9.64
CA ALA A 245 24.27 0.75 10.80
C ALA A 245 23.88 2.09 11.45
N ARG A 246 22.67 2.17 12.01
CA ARG A 246 22.22 3.33 12.80
C ARG A 246 21.47 2.86 14.04
N ILE A 247 21.66 3.58 15.15
CA ILE A 247 20.96 3.32 16.42
C ILE A 247 19.45 3.49 16.17
N GLY A 248 18.65 2.51 16.58
CA GLY A 248 17.21 2.45 16.29
C GLY A 248 16.85 2.09 14.84
N GLY A 249 17.83 1.79 13.98
CA GLY A 249 17.63 1.58 12.54
C GLY A 249 17.30 0.16 12.12
N ALA A 250 17.99 -0.84 12.68
CA ALA A 250 17.84 -2.26 12.34
C ALA A 250 18.24 -3.10 13.56
N GLY A 251 17.35 -3.94 14.09
CA GLY A 251 17.66 -4.78 15.25
C GLY A 251 18.78 -5.78 14.98
N GLY A 252 18.86 -6.31 13.75
CA GLY A 252 19.98 -7.17 13.34
C GLY A 252 21.37 -6.50 13.43
N TYR A 253 21.47 -5.17 13.24
CA TYR A 253 22.74 -4.46 13.46
C TYR A 253 23.12 -4.40 14.95
N LEU A 254 22.13 -4.22 15.84
CA LEU A 254 22.37 -4.25 17.29
C LEU A 254 22.82 -5.64 17.73
N HIS A 255 22.22 -6.70 17.19
CA HIS A 255 22.67 -8.07 17.43
C HIS A 255 24.11 -8.28 16.95
N TRP A 256 24.43 -7.82 15.74
CA TRP A 256 25.79 -7.92 15.20
C TRP A 256 26.83 -7.24 16.09
N GLN A 257 26.51 -6.07 16.66
CA GLN A 257 27.40 -5.39 17.62
C GLN A 257 27.67 -6.24 18.87
N LYS A 258 26.63 -6.92 19.40
CA LYS A 258 26.76 -7.79 20.58
C LYS A 258 27.58 -9.05 20.28
N TYR A 259 27.32 -9.73 19.16
CA TYR A 259 28.13 -10.87 18.71
C TYR A 259 29.58 -10.47 18.46
N ARG A 260 29.81 -9.31 17.85
CA ARG A 260 31.16 -8.77 17.65
C ARG A 260 31.89 -8.50 18.97
N ALA A 261 31.20 -7.98 19.98
CA ALA A 261 31.78 -7.79 21.32
C ALA A 261 32.16 -9.11 22.00
N ARG A 262 31.57 -10.23 21.58
CA ARG A 262 31.88 -11.59 22.04
C ARG A 262 32.89 -12.32 21.16
N SER A 263 33.31 -11.73 20.04
CA SER A 263 34.14 -12.39 19.01
C SER A 263 33.50 -13.69 18.50
N GLU A 264 32.18 -13.68 18.36
CA GLU A 264 31.39 -14.81 17.87
C GLU A 264 30.74 -14.43 16.53
N PRO A 265 30.69 -15.34 15.53
CA PRO A 265 29.91 -15.09 14.32
C PRO A 265 28.41 -15.03 14.66
N MET A 266 27.65 -14.18 13.96
CA MET A 266 26.23 -14.00 14.21
C MET A 266 25.38 -14.96 13.35
N PRO A 267 24.60 -15.89 13.95
CA PRO A 267 23.63 -16.69 13.20
C PRO A 267 22.57 -15.81 12.52
N CYS A 268 22.27 -16.11 11.26
CA CYS A 268 21.25 -15.41 10.48
C CYS A 268 20.51 -16.40 9.57
N ALA A 269 19.17 -16.36 9.62
CA ALA A 269 18.32 -17.10 8.68
C ALA A 269 17.55 -16.10 7.81
N ILE A 270 17.64 -16.23 6.48
CA ILE A 270 16.90 -15.38 5.53
C ILE A 270 15.73 -16.19 4.99
N VAL A 271 14.52 -15.73 5.28
CA VAL A 271 13.26 -16.33 4.81
C VAL A 271 12.80 -15.61 3.55
N ILE A 272 12.47 -16.38 2.51
CA ILE A 272 11.90 -15.91 1.25
C ILE A 272 10.55 -16.60 1.06
N GLY A 273 9.48 -15.81 0.97
CA GLY A 273 8.11 -16.30 0.82
C GLY A 273 7.58 -16.97 2.08
N CYS A 274 6.58 -16.36 2.72
CA CYS A 274 5.78 -16.95 3.80
C CYS A 274 4.45 -16.18 3.87
N ALA A 275 3.65 -16.40 4.91
CA ALA A 275 2.40 -15.66 5.11
C ALA A 275 2.64 -14.13 5.00
N PRO A 276 1.81 -13.38 4.25
CA PRO A 276 1.95 -11.92 4.15
C PRO A 276 1.97 -11.22 5.51
N ALA A 277 1.14 -11.68 6.45
CA ALA A 277 1.10 -11.18 7.82
C ALA A 277 2.45 -11.28 8.56
N VAL A 278 3.30 -12.25 8.19
CA VAL A 278 4.66 -12.41 8.73
C VAL A 278 5.65 -11.53 7.96
N ILE A 279 5.57 -11.46 6.63
CA ILE A 279 6.48 -10.60 5.83
C ILE A 279 6.32 -9.13 6.20
N PHE A 280 5.08 -8.68 6.45
CA PHE A 280 4.84 -7.28 6.76
C PHE A 280 5.40 -6.81 8.11
N THR A 281 5.79 -7.72 9.02
CA THR A 281 6.45 -7.32 10.27
C THR A 281 7.90 -6.90 10.05
N GLY A 282 8.57 -7.44 9.02
CA GLY A 282 9.97 -7.12 8.68
C GLY A 282 10.30 -5.63 8.51
N PRO A 283 9.52 -4.84 7.75
CA PRO A 283 9.73 -3.40 7.63
C PRO A 283 9.15 -2.58 8.78
N GLN A 284 8.35 -3.19 9.67
CA GLN A 284 7.69 -2.49 10.77
C GLN A 284 8.66 -2.21 11.92
N LYS A 285 8.53 -1.04 12.56
CA LYS A 285 9.35 -0.66 13.72
C LYS A 285 8.63 -1.00 15.01
N LEU A 286 8.72 -2.27 15.41
CA LEU A 286 8.25 -2.71 16.73
C LEU A 286 9.23 -2.31 17.84
N ALA A 287 8.80 -2.43 19.09
CA ALA A 287 9.67 -2.25 20.24
C ALA A 287 10.80 -3.28 20.22
N ILE A 288 12.01 -2.89 20.65
CA ILE A 288 13.23 -3.74 20.59
C ILE A 288 13.06 -5.07 21.33
N ASN A 289 12.21 -5.12 22.35
CA ASN A 289 11.95 -6.30 23.17
C ASN A 289 10.67 -7.07 22.75
N GLN A 290 10.06 -6.74 21.61
CA GLN A 290 8.85 -7.39 21.12
C GLN A 290 9.19 -8.33 19.96
N ASP A 291 8.82 -9.61 20.10
CA ASP A 291 8.98 -10.62 19.06
C ASP A 291 7.99 -10.37 17.91
N GLU A 292 8.50 -10.07 16.72
CA GLU A 292 7.68 -9.83 15.52
C GLU A 292 6.77 -11.03 15.17
N MET A 293 7.17 -12.26 15.53
CA MET A 293 6.39 -13.46 15.20
C MET A 293 5.07 -13.49 15.98
N GLY A 294 5.09 -12.95 17.21
CA GLY A 294 3.90 -12.81 18.04
C GLY A 294 2.90 -11.82 17.45
N VAL A 295 3.41 -10.68 16.96
CA VAL A 295 2.57 -9.67 16.27
C VAL A 295 2.02 -10.23 14.96
N ALA A 296 2.82 -10.97 14.20
CA ALA A 296 2.34 -11.67 13.01
C ALA A 296 1.21 -12.67 13.33
N GLY A 297 1.32 -13.40 14.45
CA GLY A 297 0.26 -14.30 14.92
C GLY A 297 -1.04 -13.57 15.25
N ALA A 298 -0.95 -12.39 15.86
CA ALA A 298 -2.12 -11.56 16.14
C ALA A 298 -2.76 -10.98 14.87
N LEU A 299 -1.95 -10.56 13.88
CA LEU A 299 -2.45 -10.18 12.55
C LEU A 299 -3.14 -11.36 11.84
N ALA A 300 -2.58 -12.56 11.96
CA ALA A 300 -3.14 -13.80 11.41
C ALA A 300 -4.35 -14.33 12.20
N GLY A 301 -4.62 -13.78 13.40
CA GLY A 301 -5.64 -14.25 14.33
C GLY A 301 -5.36 -15.62 14.95
N ARG A 302 -4.14 -16.16 14.81
CA ARG A 302 -3.72 -17.47 15.33
C ARG A 302 -2.19 -17.58 15.42
N PRO A 303 -1.64 -18.48 16.27
CA PRO A 303 -0.20 -18.72 16.34
C PRO A 303 0.43 -19.01 14.97
N ILE A 304 1.57 -18.37 14.68
CA ILE A 304 2.38 -18.74 13.51
C ILE A 304 3.13 -20.03 13.80
N ARG A 305 3.06 -20.98 12.86
CA ARG A 305 3.85 -22.21 12.93
C ARG A 305 5.30 -21.92 12.59
N THR A 306 6.20 -22.39 13.42
CA THR A 306 7.64 -22.20 13.29
C THR A 306 8.37 -23.53 13.35
N ALA A 307 9.61 -23.55 12.87
CA ALA A 307 10.50 -24.68 12.99
C ALA A 307 11.92 -24.21 13.28
N LYS A 308 12.68 -25.06 13.98
CA LYS A 308 14.11 -24.85 14.17
C LYS A 308 14.82 -24.98 12.84
N CYS A 309 15.75 -24.06 12.58
CA CYS A 309 16.72 -24.15 11.51
C CYS A 309 17.50 -25.48 11.57
N VAL A 310 18.00 -25.92 10.41
CA VAL A 310 18.71 -27.20 10.27
C VAL A 310 20.15 -27.10 10.79
N THR A 311 20.83 -25.98 10.52
CA THR A 311 22.23 -25.75 10.89
C THR A 311 22.42 -24.67 11.95
N LEU A 312 21.35 -23.95 12.33
CA LEU A 312 21.37 -22.86 13.31
C LEU A 312 20.37 -23.11 14.44
N ASP A 313 20.65 -22.60 15.64
CA ASP A 313 19.65 -22.53 16.73
C ASP A 313 18.81 -21.25 16.59
N LEU A 314 18.09 -21.14 15.48
CA LEU A 314 17.11 -20.10 15.19
C LEU A 314 15.78 -20.74 14.80
N GLU A 315 14.68 -19.99 14.95
CA GLU A 315 13.35 -20.42 14.53
C GLU A 315 12.83 -19.58 13.37
N VAL A 316 12.37 -20.26 12.32
CA VAL A 316 11.84 -19.68 11.08
C VAL A 316 10.37 -20.08 10.89
N PRO A 317 9.57 -19.34 10.08
CA PRO A 317 8.23 -19.78 9.71
C PRO A 317 8.26 -21.16 9.04
N ALA A 318 7.48 -22.11 9.55
CA ALA A 318 7.49 -23.49 9.08
C ALA A 318 6.93 -23.65 7.66
N ASP A 319 6.11 -22.69 7.24
CA ASP A 319 5.43 -22.63 5.94
C ASP A 319 6.16 -21.75 4.93
N ALA A 320 7.42 -21.37 5.20
CA ALA A 320 8.22 -20.60 4.26
C ALA A 320 8.48 -21.37 2.96
N GLU A 321 8.59 -20.66 1.84
CA GLU A 321 8.94 -21.24 0.55
C GLU A 321 10.41 -21.67 0.53
N ILE A 322 11.32 -20.76 0.92
CA ILE A 322 12.76 -20.97 0.96
C ILE A 322 13.35 -20.31 2.22
N VAL A 323 14.29 -21.01 2.88
CA VAL A 323 15.09 -20.51 4.00
C VAL A 323 16.57 -20.65 3.65
N ILE A 324 17.35 -19.58 3.83
CA ILE A 324 18.80 -19.56 3.63
C ILE A 324 19.44 -19.36 5.01
N GLU A 325 20.11 -20.38 5.51
CA GLU A 325 20.75 -20.40 6.82
C GLU A 325 22.25 -20.11 6.69
N GLY A 326 22.78 -19.25 7.53
CA GLY A 326 24.22 -18.96 7.53
C GLY A 326 24.69 -18.20 8.75
N VAL A 327 25.97 -17.86 8.71
CA VAL A 327 26.66 -17.09 9.76
C VAL A 327 27.24 -15.83 9.16
N ILE A 328 26.98 -14.70 9.83
CA ILE A 328 27.55 -13.41 9.49
C ILE A 328 28.86 -13.23 10.24
N ASP A 329 29.91 -12.87 9.51
CA ASP A 329 31.21 -12.54 10.06
C ASP A 329 31.15 -11.21 10.84
N THR A 330 31.75 -11.18 12.03
CA THR A 330 31.81 -10.00 12.90
C THR A 330 33.10 -9.20 12.78
N ASP A 331 34.11 -9.79 12.15
CA ASP A 331 35.44 -9.21 11.96
C ASP A 331 35.63 -8.71 10.53
N LEU A 332 35.02 -9.39 9.56
CA LEU A 332 35.14 -9.09 8.13
C LEU A 332 33.85 -8.53 7.53
N LEU A 333 34.00 -7.43 6.81
CA LEU A 333 32.96 -6.88 5.94
C LEU A 333 33.38 -7.06 4.48
N GLU A 334 32.40 -7.19 3.58
CA GLU A 334 32.61 -7.33 2.14
C GLU A 334 31.99 -6.12 1.41
N PRO A 335 32.63 -5.57 0.36
CA PRO A 335 32.03 -4.54 -0.47
C PRO A 335 30.67 -4.99 -1.04
N GLU A 336 29.64 -4.16 -0.94
CA GLU A 336 28.27 -4.45 -1.37
C GLU A 336 27.62 -3.21 -1.98
N GLY A 337 26.77 -3.42 -3.00
CA GLY A 337 26.38 -2.37 -3.94
C GLY A 337 27.39 -2.24 -5.10
N PRO A 338 27.11 -1.39 -6.10
CA PRO A 338 25.96 -0.50 -6.20
C PRO A 338 24.59 -1.20 -6.31
N PHE A 339 23.53 -0.55 -5.82
CA PHE A 339 22.14 -1.04 -5.83
C PHE A 339 21.11 0.12 -5.85
N GLY A 340 20.04 0.00 -6.65
CA GLY A 340 18.98 1.00 -6.71
C GLY A 340 18.15 1.11 -5.41
N GLU A 341 18.09 2.30 -4.80
CA GLU A 341 17.40 2.55 -3.53
C GLU A 341 16.01 3.14 -3.67
N SER A 342 15.24 3.03 -2.58
CA SER A 342 13.86 3.54 -2.51
C SER A 342 13.76 5.06 -2.58
N ASN A 343 14.84 5.79 -2.27
CA ASN A 343 14.92 7.24 -2.40
C ASN A 343 15.11 7.73 -3.85
N GLY A 344 15.24 6.81 -4.80
CA GLY A 344 15.31 7.10 -6.22
C GLY A 344 16.71 7.12 -6.83
N TYR A 345 17.74 6.95 -6.01
CA TYR A 345 19.14 6.96 -6.45
C TYR A 345 19.79 5.59 -6.27
N VAL A 346 20.89 5.36 -6.99
CA VAL A 346 21.72 4.17 -6.80
C VAL A 346 22.62 4.40 -5.60
N ALA A 347 22.51 3.55 -4.57
CA ALA A 347 23.50 3.49 -3.52
C ALA A 347 24.81 2.97 -4.11
N LEU A 348 25.91 3.63 -3.78
CA LEU A 348 27.25 3.20 -4.16
C LEU A 348 27.73 2.05 -3.27
N GLU A 349 28.90 1.51 -3.61
CA GLU A 349 29.52 0.43 -2.88
C GLU A 349 29.91 0.87 -1.44
N ASP A 350 29.49 0.08 -0.46
CA ASP A 350 29.86 0.20 0.96
C ASP A 350 30.28 -1.18 1.48
N TYR A 351 31.14 -1.23 2.49
CA TYR A 351 31.41 -2.47 3.23
C TYR A 351 30.20 -2.90 4.07
N ASN A 352 29.78 -4.16 3.92
CA ASN A 352 28.61 -4.74 4.57
C ASN A 352 28.85 -6.16 5.08
N MET A 353 27.87 -6.69 5.82
CA MET A 353 28.00 -7.97 6.53
C MET A 353 28.16 -9.13 5.55
N SER A 354 29.32 -9.78 5.56
CA SER A 354 29.53 -10.99 4.76
C SER A 354 28.89 -12.17 5.47
N MET A 355 27.99 -12.86 4.78
CA MET A 355 27.27 -14.03 5.29
C MET A 355 27.72 -15.27 4.54
N GLN A 356 28.26 -16.24 5.26
CA GLN A 356 28.58 -17.56 4.74
C GLN A 356 27.34 -18.47 4.92
N VAL A 357 26.84 -19.01 3.82
CA VAL A 357 25.70 -19.92 3.81
C VAL A 357 26.16 -21.31 4.29
N THR A 358 25.33 -21.90 5.14
CA THR A 358 25.53 -23.22 5.77
C THR A 358 24.46 -24.22 5.32
N ALA A 359 23.24 -23.77 5.02
CA ALA A 359 22.20 -24.56 4.39
C ALA A 359 21.22 -23.67 3.60
N ILE A 360 20.59 -24.26 2.59
CA ILE A 360 19.39 -23.73 1.96
C ILE A 360 18.33 -24.82 2.06
N THR A 361 17.19 -24.50 2.65
CA THR A 361 16.05 -25.42 2.76
C THR A 361 14.85 -24.84 2.05
N HIS A 362 14.01 -25.70 1.46
CA HIS A 362 12.80 -25.23 0.79
C HIS A 362 11.73 -26.32 0.71
N ARG A 363 10.50 -25.90 0.41
CA ARG A 363 9.39 -26.80 0.02
C ARG A 363 9.71 -27.51 -1.29
N ARG A 364 9.09 -28.65 -1.60
CA ARG A 364 9.35 -29.38 -2.86
C ARG A 364 9.09 -28.55 -4.12
N SER A 365 8.08 -27.70 -4.09
CA SER A 365 7.68 -26.82 -5.20
C SER A 365 7.62 -25.38 -4.70
N PRO A 366 8.77 -24.72 -4.50
CA PRO A 366 8.80 -23.39 -3.93
C PRO A 366 8.47 -22.33 -4.98
N VAL A 367 7.98 -21.18 -4.54
CA VAL A 367 7.90 -19.94 -5.32
C VAL A 367 8.89 -18.94 -4.76
N PHE A 368 9.76 -18.41 -5.61
CA PHE A 368 10.69 -17.36 -5.21
C PHE A 368 9.98 -16.01 -5.19
N VAL A 369 10.07 -15.28 -4.07
CA VAL A 369 9.40 -13.98 -3.91
C VAL A 369 10.42 -12.85 -4.01
N SER A 370 10.09 -11.84 -4.80
CA SER A 370 10.87 -10.61 -4.91
C SER A 370 9.94 -9.40 -4.85
N ILE A 371 10.44 -8.29 -4.33
CA ILE A 371 9.73 -7.01 -4.37
C ILE A 371 10.51 -5.98 -5.18
N ILE A 372 9.78 -5.02 -5.76
CA ILE A 372 10.39 -3.80 -6.31
C ILE A 372 10.48 -2.78 -5.18
N SER A 373 11.69 -2.29 -4.90
CA SER A 373 11.94 -1.31 -3.84
C SER A 373 12.68 -0.06 -4.30
N GLN A 374 12.98 0.05 -5.59
CA GLN A 374 13.65 1.20 -6.21
C GLN A 374 12.73 2.44 -6.18
N VAL A 375 13.08 3.49 -6.93
CA VAL A 375 12.37 4.78 -7.01
C VAL A 375 10.84 4.64 -6.90
N THR A 376 10.20 5.44 -6.06
CA THR A 376 8.76 5.31 -5.83
C THR A 376 7.93 5.92 -6.96
N PRO A 377 6.71 5.42 -7.25
CA PRO A 377 5.99 4.36 -6.53
C PRO A 377 6.59 2.97 -6.75
N SER A 378 6.47 2.11 -5.74
CA SER A 378 6.97 0.75 -5.75
C SER A 378 6.17 -0.11 -4.75
N GLU A 379 6.34 -1.42 -4.83
CA GLU A 379 5.70 -2.34 -3.88
C GLU A 379 6.13 -2.04 -2.43
N SER A 380 7.42 -1.75 -2.21
CA SER A 380 7.90 -1.43 -0.86
C SER A 380 7.36 -0.10 -0.32
N SER A 381 7.07 0.89 -1.17
CA SER A 381 6.42 2.13 -0.73
C SER A 381 4.97 1.92 -0.33
N MET A 382 4.23 1.08 -1.07
CA MET A 382 2.86 0.73 -0.72
C MET A 382 2.75 0.03 0.63
N ILE A 383 3.61 -0.97 0.91
CA ILE A 383 3.68 -1.67 2.21
C ILE A 383 3.82 -0.66 3.37
N LYS A 384 4.67 0.35 3.20
CA LYS A 384 4.87 1.40 4.21
C LYS A 384 3.68 2.35 4.29
N LYS A 385 3.16 2.81 3.16
CA LYS A 385 2.12 3.83 3.08
C LYS A 385 0.85 3.42 3.82
N VAL A 386 0.35 2.21 3.56
CA VAL A 386 -0.88 1.67 4.18
C VAL A 386 -0.77 1.51 5.69
N ALA A 387 0.45 1.31 6.22
CA ALA A 387 0.69 1.23 7.65
C ALA A 387 0.95 2.60 8.28
N TYR A 388 1.68 3.49 7.59
CA TYR A 388 2.15 4.75 8.16
C TYR A 388 1.06 5.82 8.17
N GLU A 389 0.26 5.98 7.12
CA GLU A 389 -0.79 7.01 7.08
C GLU A 389 -1.77 6.91 8.28
N PRO A 390 -2.33 5.71 8.60
CA PRO A 390 -3.16 5.54 9.79
C PRO A 390 -2.41 5.80 11.10
N MET A 391 -1.14 5.38 11.20
CA MET A 391 -0.31 5.60 12.38
C MET A 391 -0.09 7.11 12.63
N PHE A 392 0.21 7.89 11.60
CA PHE A 392 0.34 9.35 11.73
C PHE A 392 -1.00 9.99 12.10
N LEU A 393 -2.10 9.57 11.45
CA LEU A 393 -3.42 10.11 11.76
C LEU A 393 -3.83 9.83 13.22
N ALA A 394 -3.65 8.60 13.69
CA ALA A 394 -3.92 8.20 15.07
C ALA A 394 -3.04 8.99 16.05
N HIS A 395 -1.75 9.18 15.76
CA HIS A 395 -0.89 9.99 16.61
C HIS A 395 -1.37 11.43 16.75
N LEU A 396 -1.68 12.10 15.63
CA LEU A 396 -2.16 13.48 15.65
C LEU A 396 -3.51 13.60 16.37
N ARG A 397 -4.44 12.68 16.09
CA ARG A 397 -5.81 12.74 16.61
C ARG A 397 -5.89 12.31 18.07
N GLU A 398 -5.29 11.18 18.43
CA GLU A 398 -5.48 10.52 19.73
C GLU A 398 -4.42 10.93 20.75
N HIS A 399 -3.16 11.08 20.34
CA HIS A 399 -2.07 11.42 21.27
C HIS A 399 -1.84 12.93 21.38
N LEU A 400 -2.06 13.68 20.30
CA LEU A 400 -1.96 15.14 20.33
C LEU A 400 -3.31 15.85 20.41
N SER A 401 -4.43 15.12 20.44
CA SER A 401 -5.78 15.70 20.56
C SER A 401 -6.07 16.79 19.50
N ILE A 402 -5.58 16.60 18.28
CA ILE A 402 -5.88 17.46 17.14
C ILE A 402 -7.22 17.01 16.56
N LYS A 403 -8.27 17.83 16.72
CA LYS A 403 -9.64 17.45 16.34
C LYS A 403 -9.94 17.79 14.89
N GLY A 404 -9.38 18.88 14.38
CA GLY A 404 -9.62 19.35 13.02
C GLY A 404 -8.94 18.52 11.92
N ILE A 405 -8.09 17.54 12.24
CA ILE A 405 -7.37 16.71 11.26
C ILE A 405 -8.30 15.62 10.68
N GLY A 406 -8.53 15.70 9.37
CA GLY A 406 -9.34 14.73 8.63
C GLY A 406 -8.50 13.57 8.08
N ARG A 407 -7.43 13.90 7.33
CA ARG A 407 -6.58 12.93 6.62
C ARG A 407 -5.10 13.26 6.77
N VAL A 408 -4.28 12.23 6.74
CA VAL A 408 -2.82 12.31 6.54
C VAL A 408 -2.49 11.55 5.27
N VAL A 409 -1.74 12.17 4.36
CA VAL A 409 -1.23 11.52 3.15
C VAL A 409 0.28 11.63 3.11
N LEU A 410 0.94 10.50 2.91
CA LEU A 410 2.37 10.40 2.72
C LEU A 410 2.63 10.37 1.20
N HIS A 411 3.18 11.44 0.64
CA HIS A 411 3.34 11.57 -0.80
C HIS A 411 4.30 10.48 -1.32
N GLU A 412 3.86 9.72 -2.30
CA GLU A 412 4.60 8.54 -2.77
C GLU A 412 5.50 8.83 -3.98
N PRO A 413 5.02 9.37 -5.11
CA PRO A 413 5.81 9.45 -6.34
C PRO A 413 7.12 10.21 -6.14
N LEU A 414 8.24 9.57 -6.48
CA LEU A 414 9.62 10.08 -6.37
C LEU A 414 10.09 10.50 -4.96
N SER A 415 9.18 10.67 -4.00
CA SER A 415 9.51 11.21 -2.69
C SER A 415 9.55 10.15 -1.59
N ASN A 416 9.48 8.85 -1.87
CA ASN A 416 9.73 7.81 -0.85
C ASN A 416 8.75 7.74 0.34
N VAL A 417 7.53 8.28 0.30
CA VAL A 417 6.51 8.32 1.40
C VAL A 417 6.92 9.01 2.70
N ARG A 418 8.21 9.06 3.03
CA ARG A 418 8.73 9.57 4.30
C ARG A 418 8.93 11.10 4.34
N PRO A 419 9.68 11.73 3.41
CA PRO A 419 10.05 13.13 3.52
C PRO A 419 8.89 14.11 3.32
N LEU A 420 7.89 13.81 2.49
CA LEU A 420 6.81 14.74 2.18
C LEU A 420 5.47 14.24 2.71
N ILE A 421 4.88 14.99 3.64
CA ILE A 421 3.62 14.65 4.31
C ILE A 421 2.62 15.78 4.11
N PHE A 422 1.38 15.42 3.78
CA PHE A 422 0.26 16.34 3.69
C PHE A 422 -0.75 16.07 4.80
N LEU A 423 -1.20 17.13 5.46
CA LEU A 423 -2.19 17.10 6.53
C LEU A 423 -3.43 17.86 6.04
N GLN A 424 -4.58 17.21 6.01
CA GLN A 424 -5.83 17.83 5.59
C GLN A 424 -6.68 18.21 6.81
N PHE A 425 -6.97 19.50 6.98
CA PHE A 425 -7.72 20.05 8.10
C PHE A 425 -9.10 20.56 7.69
N ALA A 426 -10.08 20.43 8.58
CA ALA A 426 -11.36 21.12 8.46
C ALA A 426 -11.17 22.64 8.32
N ASN A 427 -12.04 23.31 7.59
CA ASN A 427 -11.90 24.75 7.32
C ASN A 427 -11.97 25.63 8.58
N ASP A 428 -12.65 25.15 9.64
CA ASP A 428 -12.78 25.83 10.92
C ASP A 428 -11.73 25.38 11.95
N ALA A 429 -10.76 24.55 11.56
CA ALA A 429 -9.69 24.10 12.45
C ALA A 429 -8.90 25.30 13.01
N PRO A 430 -8.73 25.41 14.34
CA PRO A 430 -7.95 26.49 14.91
C PRO A 430 -6.51 26.49 14.38
N ARG A 431 -5.96 27.67 14.08
CA ARG A 431 -4.57 27.82 13.62
C ARG A 431 -3.56 27.14 14.57
N THR A 432 -3.85 27.13 15.87
CA THR A 432 -3.05 26.42 16.88
C THR A 432 -3.05 24.91 16.69
N GLU A 433 -4.16 24.30 16.28
CA GLU A 433 -4.22 22.87 15.95
C GLU A 433 -3.45 22.56 14.67
N VAL A 434 -3.55 23.41 13.65
CA VAL A 434 -2.79 23.25 12.39
C VAL A 434 -1.29 23.18 12.66
N TRP A 435 -0.75 24.15 13.40
CA TRP A 435 0.68 24.18 13.73
C TRP A 435 1.13 23.02 14.63
N ARG A 436 0.32 22.65 15.65
CA ARG A 436 0.60 21.46 16.47
C ARG A 436 0.58 20.17 15.65
N GLY A 437 -0.30 20.08 14.64
CA GLY A 437 -0.34 18.96 13.72
C GLY A 437 0.90 18.89 12.82
N LEU A 438 1.32 20.02 12.24
CA LEU A 438 2.55 20.14 11.45
C LEU A 438 3.78 19.67 12.25
N GLN A 439 3.95 20.18 13.46
CA GLN A 439 5.06 19.82 14.36
C GLN A 439 4.98 18.36 14.82
N GLY A 440 3.77 17.89 15.19
CA GLY A 440 3.54 16.51 15.60
C GLY A 440 3.90 15.50 14.52
N ALA A 441 3.51 15.78 13.27
CA ALA A 441 3.86 14.93 12.13
C ALA A 441 5.37 14.95 11.87
N ALA A 442 6.02 16.12 11.91
CA ALA A 442 7.46 16.22 11.71
C ALA A 442 8.29 15.49 12.78
N ALA A 443 7.82 15.48 14.03
CA ALA A 443 8.55 14.93 15.17
C ALA A 443 8.30 13.44 15.43
N LEU A 444 7.21 12.86 14.92
CA LEU A 444 6.81 11.48 15.23
C LEU A 444 7.90 10.45 14.85
N ARG A 445 8.58 10.64 13.72
CA ARG A 445 9.62 9.73 13.24
C ARG A 445 10.81 10.48 12.67
N ALA A 446 12.01 10.11 13.10
CA ALA A 446 13.26 10.73 12.64
C ALA A 446 13.50 10.60 11.12
N ASP A 447 12.93 9.58 10.46
CA ASP A 447 13.07 9.36 9.02
C ASP A 447 11.97 10.03 8.18
N CYS A 448 10.93 10.62 8.78
CA CYS A 448 9.77 11.19 8.08
C CYS A 448 9.53 12.69 8.39
N GLY A 449 8.79 13.39 7.53
CA GLY A 449 8.38 14.78 7.76
C GLY A 449 9.50 15.80 7.56
N LYS A 450 10.31 15.63 6.51
CA LYS A 450 11.26 16.68 6.08
C LYS A 450 10.51 17.91 5.58
N ILE A 451 9.39 17.72 4.90
CA ILE A 451 8.46 18.75 4.47
C ILE A 451 7.07 18.30 4.90
N VAL A 452 6.37 19.13 5.66
CA VAL A 452 4.98 18.87 6.08
C VAL A 452 4.12 20.06 5.66
N ILE A 453 3.05 19.80 4.92
CA ILE A 453 2.16 20.84 4.40
C ILE A 453 0.74 20.58 4.91
N ALA A 454 0.14 21.59 5.53
CA ALA A 454 -1.26 21.57 5.91
C ALA A 454 -2.11 22.21 4.81
N VAL A 455 -3.21 21.56 4.44
CA VAL A 455 -4.20 22.04 3.47
C VAL A 455 -5.60 21.93 4.05
N SER A 456 -6.54 22.71 3.50
CA SER A 456 -7.95 22.66 3.89
C SER A 456 -8.66 21.42 3.31
N GLU A 457 -9.80 21.05 3.87
CA GLU A 457 -10.63 19.91 3.48
C GLU A 457 -11.13 19.94 2.03
N ASP A 458 -11.15 21.11 1.40
CA ASP A 458 -11.51 21.27 -0.01
C ASP A 458 -10.36 20.91 -0.98
N ILE A 459 -9.15 20.72 -0.46
CA ILE A 459 -7.97 20.30 -1.22
C ILE A 459 -7.78 18.81 -1.02
N ASP A 460 -7.82 18.01 -2.09
CA ASP A 460 -7.44 16.60 -2.01
C ASP A 460 -5.93 16.46 -1.85
N PRO A 461 -5.41 16.01 -0.69
CA PRO A 461 -3.97 15.84 -0.49
C PRO A 461 -3.35 14.75 -1.37
N SER A 462 -4.16 13.89 -2.00
CA SER A 462 -3.65 12.92 -2.98
C SER A 462 -3.36 13.55 -4.36
N ASN A 463 -3.81 14.79 -4.62
CA ASN A 463 -3.52 15.54 -5.83
C ASN A 463 -2.47 16.63 -5.56
N THR A 464 -1.24 16.39 -5.99
CA THR A 464 -0.12 17.33 -5.78
C THR A 464 -0.36 18.69 -6.45
N ASP A 465 -1.07 18.75 -7.59
CA ASP A 465 -1.39 20.02 -8.24
C ASP A 465 -2.37 20.86 -7.40
N ALA A 466 -3.33 20.21 -6.75
CA ALA A 466 -4.26 20.88 -5.83
C ALA A 466 -3.54 21.40 -4.57
N VAL A 467 -2.56 20.64 -4.05
CA VAL A 467 -1.72 21.08 -2.92
C VAL A 467 -0.86 22.29 -3.31
N LEU A 468 -0.23 22.26 -4.48
CA LEU A 468 0.57 23.39 -5.00
C LEU A 468 -0.30 24.62 -5.29
N TRP A 469 -1.52 24.45 -5.79
CA TRP A 469 -2.49 25.52 -5.93
C TRP A 469 -2.84 26.15 -4.58
N SER A 470 -3.12 25.33 -3.56
CA SER A 470 -3.37 25.82 -2.19
C SER A 470 -2.17 26.60 -1.66
N LEU A 471 -0.96 26.07 -1.85
CA LEU A 471 0.28 26.73 -1.45
C LEU A 471 0.44 28.11 -2.11
N ALA A 472 0.19 28.20 -3.41
CA ALA A 472 0.39 29.44 -4.17
C ALA A 472 -0.53 30.59 -3.74
N TYR A 473 -1.76 30.28 -3.32
CA TYR A 473 -2.79 31.30 -3.06
C TYR A 473 -3.19 31.44 -1.59
N ARG A 474 -2.85 30.49 -0.72
CA ARG A 474 -3.28 30.47 0.69
C ARG A 474 -2.15 30.52 1.72
N SER A 475 -0.89 30.43 1.27
CA SER A 475 0.28 30.54 2.13
C SER A 475 1.03 31.84 1.87
N ASN A 476 1.27 32.63 2.91
CA ASN A 476 2.25 33.70 2.88
C ASN A 476 3.59 33.17 3.41
N PRO A 477 4.65 33.05 2.58
CA PRO A 477 5.91 32.44 3.01
C PRO A 477 6.54 33.07 4.26
N GLN A 478 6.30 34.35 4.53
CA GLN A 478 6.83 35.01 5.73
C GLN A 478 6.10 34.59 7.01
N ASN A 479 4.81 34.25 6.91
CA ASN A 479 3.94 34.02 8.08
C ASN A 479 3.53 32.55 8.26
N ASP A 480 3.62 31.76 7.19
CA ASP A 480 3.04 30.43 7.09
C ASP A 480 4.09 29.35 6.75
N VAL A 481 5.39 29.69 6.79
CA VAL A 481 6.50 28.74 6.63
C VAL A 481 7.42 28.81 7.84
N HIS A 482 7.60 27.68 8.52
CA HIS A 482 8.61 27.52 9.58
C HIS A 482 9.69 26.54 9.14
N ILE A 483 10.95 26.89 9.39
CA ILE A 483 12.10 26.01 9.16
C ILE A 483 12.71 25.65 10.51
N GLU A 484 12.73 24.35 10.80
CA GLU A 484 13.27 23.80 12.05
C GLU A 484 14.64 23.16 11.77
N PRO A 485 15.71 23.59 12.47
CA PRO A 485 17.04 23.02 12.30
C PRO A 485 17.20 21.65 12.97
N TYR A 486 18.39 21.04 12.81
CA TYR A 486 18.84 19.82 13.52
C TYR A 486 18.07 18.53 13.17
N ARG A 487 17.74 18.36 11.89
CA ARG A 487 17.18 17.11 11.40
C ARG A 487 18.30 16.13 11.00
N SER A 488 18.07 14.82 11.17
CA SER A 488 18.91 13.82 10.51
C SER A 488 18.70 13.82 9.00
N ILE A 489 19.75 13.58 8.21
CA ILE A 489 19.66 13.38 6.75
C ILE A 489 18.80 12.16 6.37
N GLY A 490 18.52 11.27 7.33
CA GLY A 490 17.61 10.15 7.16
C GLY A 490 18.05 9.19 6.04
N HIS A 491 17.12 8.83 5.17
CA HIS A 491 17.34 7.91 4.04
C HIS A 491 17.62 8.67 2.73
N ALA A 492 18.32 9.80 2.78
CA ALA A 492 18.78 10.52 1.61
C ALA A 492 20.00 9.82 0.96
N PRO A 493 20.26 10.05 -0.34
CA PRO A 493 21.52 9.65 -0.96
C PRO A 493 22.70 10.20 -0.17
N LYS A 494 23.78 9.42 -0.07
CA LYS A 494 25.03 9.89 0.53
C LYS A 494 25.68 10.89 -0.43
N SER A 495 25.44 12.18 -0.23
CA SER A 495 26.08 13.26 -1.00
C SER A 495 26.72 14.29 -0.05
N GLY A 496 28.05 14.27 0.03
CA GLY A 496 28.83 15.30 0.70
C GLY A 496 29.05 15.11 2.21
N ALA A 497 29.69 16.11 2.83
CA ALA A 497 30.13 16.08 4.23
C ALA A 497 29.05 16.50 5.24
N GLN A 498 27.84 16.84 4.77
CA GLN A 498 26.79 17.38 5.62
C GLN A 498 26.11 16.26 6.42
N THR A 499 26.11 16.40 7.74
CA THR A 499 25.58 15.38 8.68
C THR A 499 24.17 15.70 9.19
N LEU A 500 23.69 16.93 8.97
CA LEU A 500 22.40 17.44 9.44
C LEU A 500 21.64 18.16 8.33
N ASP A 501 20.31 18.08 8.41
CA ASP A 501 19.34 18.70 7.51
C ASP A 501 18.37 19.58 8.33
N SER A 502 17.31 20.07 7.69
CA SER A 502 16.22 20.83 8.32
C SER A 502 14.85 20.27 7.94
N THR A 503 13.84 20.57 8.77
CA THR A 503 12.43 20.35 8.44
C THR A 503 11.78 21.67 8.00
N MET A 504 10.91 21.61 6.99
CA MET A 504 10.07 22.72 6.55
C MET A 504 8.60 22.41 6.83
N LEU A 505 7.92 23.28 7.59
CA LEU A 505 6.51 23.19 7.91
C LEU A 505 5.77 24.31 7.19
N ILE A 506 4.67 24.00 6.53
CA ILE A 506 3.93 24.97 5.72
C ILE A 506 2.43 24.92 6.01
N ASP A 507 1.85 26.06 6.36
CA ASP A 507 0.40 26.22 6.56
C ASP A 507 -0.27 26.79 5.30
N ALA A 508 -0.64 25.92 4.37
CA ALA A 508 -1.38 26.27 3.15
C ALA A 508 -2.91 26.15 3.31
N THR A 509 -3.44 26.18 4.53
CA THR A 509 -4.90 26.16 4.80
C THR A 509 -5.57 27.49 4.43
N LEU A 510 -6.89 27.46 4.21
CA LEU A 510 -7.72 28.64 4.02
C LEU A 510 -7.74 29.50 5.30
N LYS A 511 -7.39 30.78 5.19
CA LYS A 511 -7.27 31.69 6.35
C LYS A 511 -8.48 32.60 6.58
N TYR A 512 -9.27 32.82 5.53
CA TYR A 512 -10.46 33.67 5.53
C TYR A 512 -11.39 33.25 4.37
N PRO A 513 -12.68 33.62 4.41
CA PRO A 513 -13.60 33.35 3.31
C PRO A 513 -13.07 33.86 1.97
N MET A 514 -13.14 33.02 0.94
CA MET A 514 -12.71 33.36 -0.43
C MET A 514 -13.87 33.22 -1.43
N PRO A 515 -13.77 33.85 -2.61
CA PRO A 515 -14.74 33.63 -3.67
C PRO A 515 -14.80 32.14 -4.07
N PRO A 516 -15.92 31.66 -4.64
CA PRO A 516 -16.02 30.29 -5.10
C PRO A 516 -14.90 29.91 -6.06
N LEU A 517 -14.52 28.63 -6.05
CA LEU A 517 -13.62 28.11 -7.06
C LEU A 517 -14.25 28.32 -8.46
N ALA A 518 -13.45 28.85 -9.39
CA ALA A 518 -13.87 29.25 -10.73
C ALA A 518 -14.08 28.05 -11.68
N LEU A 519 -14.96 27.13 -11.28
CA LEU A 519 -15.45 26.00 -12.06
C LEU A 519 -17.00 26.02 -12.04
N PRO A 520 -17.67 25.43 -13.04
CA PRO A 520 -19.13 25.29 -13.00
C PRO A 520 -19.59 24.50 -11.76
N LYS A 521 -20.80 24.80 -11.25
CA LYS A 521 -21.40 24.01 -10.16
C LYS A 521 -21.56 22.55 -10.58
N ARG A 522 -21.58 21.67 -9.59
CA ARG A 522 -21.53 20.20 -9.74
C ARG A 522 -22.53 19.66 -10.75
N GLU A 523 -23.78 20.10 -10.68
CA GLU A 523 -24.88 19.66 -11.53
C GLU A 523 -24.61 19.90 -13.03
N PHE A 524 -23.91 20.99 -13.38
CA PHE A 524 -23.55 21.30 -14.76
C PHE A 524 -22.36 20.46 -15.22
N MET A 525 -21.39 20.22 -14.34
CA MET A 525 -20.24 19.36 -14.65
C MET A 525 -20.66 17.89 -14.84
N GLU A 526 -21.57 17.38 -14.01
CA GLU A 526 -22.11 16.02 -14.15
C GLU A 526 -22.91 15.87 -15.46
N ALA A 527 -23.76 16.85 -15.80
CA ALA A 527 -24.47 16.84 -17.08
C ALA A 527 -23.50 16.87 -18.28
N ALA A 528 -22.44 17.68 -18.22
CA ALA A 528 -21.42 17.73 -19.26
C ALA A 528 -20.64 16.41 -19.39
N LEU A 529 -20.39 15.71 -18.27
CA LEU A 529 -19.73 14.41 -18.28
C LEU A 529 -20.59 13.33 -18.95
N GLU A 530 -21.91 13.36 -18.78
CA GLU A 530 -22.80 12.45 -19.50
C GLU A 530 -22.81 12.72 -21.01
N ILE A 531 -22.80 13.99 -21.42
CA ILE A 531 -22.64 14.36 -22.83
C ILE A 531 -21.29 13.85 -23.37
N TRP A 532 -20.20 14.00 -22.61
CA TRP A 532 -18.87 13.51 -22.99
C TRP A 532 -18.88 12.01 -23.30
N LYS A 533 -19.55 11.21 -22.46
CA LYS A 533 -19.72 9.76 -22.67
C LYS A 533 -20.57 9.45 -23.89
N GLN A 534 -21.67 10.18 -24.12
CA GLN A 534 -22.54 9.99 -25.28
C GLN A 534 -21.82 10.27 -26.61
N LEU A 535 -20.87 11.20 -26.59
CA LEU A 535 -20.03 11.54 -27.75
C LEU A 535 -18.88 10.55 -27.98
N ASP A 536 -18.74 9.50 -27.16
CA ASP A 536 -17.65 8.51 -27.21
C ASP A 536 -16.25 9.17 -27.21
N LEU A 537 -16.11 10.26 -26.43
CA LEU A 537 -14.85 10.95 -26.28
C LEU A 537 -13.88 10.16 -25.38
N PRO A 538 -12.55 10.41 -25.48
CA PRO A 538 -11.56 9.66 -24.72
C PRO A 538 -11.86 9.59 -23.21
N ALA A 539 -11.55 8.45 -22.59
CA ALA A 539 -11.79 8.23 -21.17
C ALA A 539 -11.08 9.29 -20.31
N LEU A 540 -11.85 9.92 -19.41
CA LEU A 540 -11.34 10.93 -18.50
C LEU A 540 -10.88 10.31 -17.19
N ARG A 541 -9.75 10.79 -16.67
CA ARG A 541 -9.33 10.60 -15.29
C ARG A 541 -9.67 11.86 -14.50
N VAL A 542 -10.89 11.95 -14.00
CA VAL A 542 -11.35 13.10 -13.21
C VAL A 542 -10.56 13.19 -11.90
N GLN A 543 -10.04 14.38 -11.60
CA GLN A 543 -9.27 14.66 -10.38
C GLN A 543 -9.89 15.85 -9.66
N GLN A 544 -9.83 15.85 -8.32
CA GLN A 544 -10.30 16.97 -7.53
C GLN A 544 -9.30 18.15 -7.57
N PRO A 545 -9.78 19.41 -7.59
CA PRO A 545 -11.18 19.81 -7.71
C PRO A 545 -11.68 19.74 -9.17
N TRP A 546 -12.88 19.20 -9.39
CA TRP A 546 -13.49 19.12 -10.74
C TRP A 546 -14.78 19.94 -10.90
N HIS A 547 -15.29 20.55 -9.83
CA HIS A 547 -16.44 21.46 -9.89
C HIS A 547 -16.24 22.66 -8.95
N GLY A 548 -17.01 23.72 -9.16
CA GLY A 548 -17.01 24.90 -8.32
C GLY A 548 -17.78 24.65 -7.02
N TYR A 549 -17.31 25.29 -5.95
CA TYR A 549 -17.93 25.28 -4.62
C TYR A 549 -17.63 26.60 -3.91
N SER A 550 -18.50 26.97 -2.97
CA SER A 550 -18.32 28.21 -2.20
C SER A 550 -17.17 28.05 -1.21
N LEU A 551 -16.35 29.09 -1.08
CA LEU A 551 -15.32 29.23 -0.05
C LEU A 551 -15.70 30.31 0.98
N GLY A 552 -16.97 30.73 1.00
CA GLY A 552 -17.55 31.62 1.99
C GLY A 552 -17.70 33.09 1.58
N ASP A 553 -16.91 33.61 0.62
CA ASP A 553 -17.09 34.98 0.11
C ASP A 553 -18.02 35.01 -1.12
N TRP A 554 -19.28 34.64 -0.90
CA TRP A 554 -20.32 34.61 -1.92
C TRP A 554 -21.67 35.00 -1.32
N SER A 555 -22.44 35.85 -2.01
CA SER A 555 -23.73 36.35 -1.51
C SER A 555 -24.92 35.66 -2.17
N GLU A 556 -26.04 35.57 -1.45
CA GLU A 556 -27.31 35.05 -2.00
C GLU A 556 -27.78 35.81 -3.25
N ALA A 557 -27.51 37.12 -3.31
CA ALA A 557 -27.83 37.94 -4.48
C ALA A 557 -27.05 37.48 -5.73
N TRP A 558 -25.79 37.06 -5.55
CA TRP A 558 -25.00 36.50 -6.65
C TRP A 558 -25.44 35.08 -7.03
N ASP A 559 -25.92 34.28 -6.08
CA ASP A 559 -26.59 33.02 -6.42
C ASP A 559 -27.86 33.25 -7.25
N ALA A 560 -28.71 34.21 -6.87
CA ALA A 560 -29.88 34.56 -7.68
C ALA A 560 -29.49 35.05 -9.08
N PHE A 561 -28.43 35.84 -9.19
CA PHE A 561 -27.92 36.28 -10.50
C PHE A 561 -27.40 35.12 -11.33
N ALA A 562 -26.65 34.20 -10.73
CA ALA A 562 -26.16 33.01 -11.41
C ALA A 562 -27.33 32.13 -11.89
N CYS A 563 -28.36 31.92 -11.06
CA CYS A 563 -29.58 31.20 -11.41
C CYS A 563 -30.32 31.84 -12.59
N ASN A 564 -30.52 33.16 -12.56
CA ASN A 564 -31.12 33.88 -13.68
C ASN A 564 -30.29 33.70 -14.97
N ALA A 565 -28.96 33.76 -14.86
CA ALA A 565 -28.08 33.64 -16.02
C ALA A 565 -28.17 32.26 -16.69
N VAL A 566 -28.12 31.17 -15.91
CA VAL A 566 -28.25 29.80 -16.45
C VAL A 566 -29.66 29.50 -16.96
N ALA A 567 -30.68 30.21 -16.45
CA ALA A 567 -32.05 30.15 -16.96
C ALA A 567 -32.29 30.99 -18.24
N GLY A 568 -31.27 31.69 -18.75
CA GLY A 568 -31.38 32.59 -19.89
C GLY A 568 -32.00 33.96 -19.56
N GLU A 569 -32.25 34.25 -18.29
CA GLU A 569 -32.89 35.47 -17.77
C GLU A 569 -31.87 36.52 -17.29
N TRP A 570 -30.65 36.52 -17.81
CA TRP A 570 -29.54 37.39 -17.36
C TRP A 570 -29.87 38.90 -17.44
N GLN A 571 -30.83 39.30 -18.27
CA GLN A 571 -31.30 40.68 -18.37
C GLN A 571 -31.92 41.19 -17.05
N LYS A 572 -32.52 40.30 -16.24
CA LYS A 572 -33.02 40.65 -14.89
C LYS A 572 -31.90 41.16 -14.00
N ASN A 573 -30.69 40.60 -14.12
CA ASN A 573 -29.51 41.03 -13.37
C ASN A 573 -29.06 42.43 -13.84
N GLY A 574 -29.12 42.69 -15.15
CA GLY A 574 -28.83 44.00 -15.72
C GLY A 574 -29.77 45.09 -15.21
N LEU A 575 -31.08 44.79 -15.15
CA LEU A 575 -32.08 45.70 -14.59
C LEU A 575 -31.83 46.01 -13.11
N ASN A 576 -31.37 45.03 -12.33
CA ASN A 576 -30.98 45.24 -10.93
C ASN A 576 -29.73 46.12 -10.79
N THR A 577 -28.72 45.91 -11.64
CA THR A 577 -27.40 46.56 -11.52
C THR A 577 -27.33 47.95 -12.17
N PHE A 578 -28.14 48.23 -13.20
CA PHE A 578 -28.15 49.52 -13.89
C PHE A 578 -28.41 50.76 -12.98
N PRO A 579 -29.37 50.75 -12.03
CA PRO A 579 -29.58 51.86 -11.10
C PRO A 579 -28.48 51.98 -10.03
N ARG A 580 -27.63 50.96 -9.88
CA ARG A 580 -26.53 50.92 -8.89
C ARG A 580 -25.23 51.56 -9.38
N ARG A 581 -25.15 51.99 -10.64
CA ARG A 581 -23.97 52.67 -11.21
C ARG A 581 -23.62 53.95 -10.44
N ARG A 582 -22.32 54.26 -10.35
CA ARG A 582 -21.77 55.44 -9.66
C ARG A 582 -20.66 56.06 -10.49
N GLY A 583 -20.58 57.39 -10.51
CA GLY A 583 -19.43 58.11 -11.05
C GLY A 583 -18.33 58.29 -10.00
N GLY A 584 -17.13 58.70 -10.44
CA GLY A 584 -16.02 59.06 -9.54
C GLY A 584 -15.35 57.89 -8.83
N LEU A 585 -15.65 56.65 -9.21
CA LEU A 585 -14.98 55.45 -8.71
C LEU A 585 -13.87 55.02 -9.68
N THR A 586 -12.80 54.47 -9.12
CA THR A 586 -11.80 53.73 -9.89
C THR A 586 -12.36 52.34 -10.25
N PRO A 587 -12.13 51.81 -11.48
CA PRO A 587 -12.44 50.41 -11.80
C PRO A 587 -11.86 49.44 -10.75
N GLU A 588 -12.50 48.28 -10.56
CA GLU A 588 -12.17 47.30 -9.50
C GLU A 588 -12.41 47.78 -8.05
N THR A 589 -13.08 48.91 -7.85
CA THR A 589 -13.55 49.29 -6.50
C THR A 589 -14.62 48.30 -6.01
N PRO A 590 -14.44 47.62 -4.86
CA PRO A 590 -15.41 46.64 -4.38
C PRO A 590 -16.80 47.24 -4.11
N VAL A 591 -17.85 46.67 -4.68
CA VAL A 591 -19.23 47.16 -4.54
C VAL A 591 -19.69 47.18 -3.08
N ARG A 592 -19.35 46.15 -2.29
CA ARG A 592 -19.69 46.09 -0.85
C ARG A 592 -19.12 47.26 -0.06
N LYS A 593 -17.96 47.80 -0.45
CA LYS A 593 -17.33 48.97 0.20
C LYS A 593 -18.12 50.27 -0.06
N VAL A 594 -18.75 50.39 -1.22
CA VAL A 594 -19.50 51.58 -1.63
C VAL A 594 -20.94 51.53 -1.15
N GLU A 595 -21.56 50.35 -1.19
CA GLU A 595 -22.97 50.17 -0.83
C GLU A 595 -23.20 49.81 0.65
N GLY A 596 -22.14 49.64 1.43
CA GLY A 596 -22.22 49.37 2.88
C GLY A 596 -22.78 48.00 3.23
N GLN A 597 -22.64 47.01 2.34
CA GLN A 597 -23.08 45.64 2.64
C GLN A 597 -22.06 44.92 3.54
N PRO A 598 -22.50 44.20 4.59
CA PRO A 598 -21.60 43.44 5.45
C PRO A 598 -20.82 42.38 4.67
N LYS A 599 -19.62 42.06 5.16
CA LYS A 599 -18.71 41.10 4.54
C LYS A 599 -19.26 39.69 4.58
#